data_AF-A0A831SQU7-F1
#
_entry.id   AF-A0A831SQU7-F1
#
_cell.length_a   1.000
_cell.length_b   1.000
_cell.length_c   1.000
_cell.angle_alpha   90.00
_cell.angle_beta   90.00
_cell.angle_gamma   90.00
#
_symmetry.space_group_name_H-M   'P 1'
#
loop_
_entity.id
_entity.type
_entity.pdbx_description
1 polymer ?
#
loop_
_entity_poly.entity_id
_entity_poly.type
_entity_poly.pdbx_seq_one_letter_code
_entity_poly.pdbx_strand_id
1 'polypeptide(L)'
;MLIAWSIGDIHGTGPEIILRSYPDCRSVSCLPVVTGSAEALRYYRDLYRIDIEIAKVKEPEEASGLPPDAIPVISTGEPDGPVL
;
A
#
# COMPACT_ATOMS: atom_id res chain seq x y z
N MET A 1 -3.05 1.13 -16.87
CA MET A 1 -3.25 2.51 -16.39
C MET A 1 -2.80 2.58 -14.95
N LEU A 2 -1.92 3.53 -14.59
CA LEU A 2 -1.46 3.72 -13.20
C LEU A 2 -2.45 4.61 -12.46
N ILE A 3 -2.79 4.25 -11.22
CA ILE A 3 -3.65 5.05 -10.34
C ILE A 3 -2.94 5.23 -9.01
N ALA A 4 -2.76 6.47 -8.58
CA ALA A 4 -2.24 6.74 -7.25
C ALA A 4 -3.35 6.57 -6.19
N TRP A 5 -3.09 5.78 -5.16
CA TRP A 5 -3.92 5.68 -3.96
C TRP A 5 -3.21 6.36 -2.81
N SER A 6 -3.71 7.50 -2.34
CA SER A 6 -3.17 8.11 -1.13
C SER A 6 -3.60 7.33 0.11
N ILE A 7 -2.68 7.15 1.07
CA ILE A 7 -2.99 6.48 2.34
C ILE A 7 -3.99 7.28 3.19
N GLY A 8 -4.02 8.61 3.02
CA GLY A 8 -4.81 9.52 3.85
C GLY A 8 -4.17 9.71 5.23
N ASP A 9 -5.00 9.80 6.26
CA ASP A 9 -4.54 9.79 7.66
C ASP A 9 -4.11 8.37 8.04
N ILE A 10 -2.86 8.21 8.50
CA ILE A 10 -2.30 6.92 8.89
C ILE A 10 -2.99 6.31 10.11
N HIS A 11 -3.63 7.11 10.96
CA HIS A 11 -4.42 6.62 12.10
C HIS A 11 -5.92 6.46 11.77
N GLY A 12 -6.32 6.84 10.56
CA GLY A 12 -7.66 6.59 10.03
C GLY A 12 -7.83 5.18 9.48
N THR A 13 -8.94 4.95 8.78
CA THR A 13 -9.26 3.65 8.16
C THR A 13 -8.62 3.46 6.77
N GLY A 14 -7.94 4.49 6.24
CA GLY A 14 -7.30 4.46 4.92
C GLY A 14 -6.36 3.26 4.71
N PRO A 15 -5.40 3.00 5.61
CA PRO A 15 -4.52 1.83 5.52
C PRO A 15 -5.30 0.51 5.43
N GLU A 16 -6.34 0.33 6.24
CA GLU A 16 -7.17 -0.89 6.23
C GLU A 16 -7.92 -1.06 4.90
N ILE A 17 -8.56 0.00 4.41
CA ILE A 17 -9.31 -0.04 3.14
C ILE A 17 -8.37 -0.42 2.00
N ILE A 18 -7.16 0.14 1.95
CA ILE A 18 -6.15 -0.18 0.94
C ILE A 18 -5.78 -1.66 1.00
N LEU A 19 -5.41 -2.16 2.18
CA LEU A 19 -4.99 -3.55 2.37
C LEU A 19 -6.08 -4.55 1.95
N ARG A 20 -7.34 -4.26 2.26
CA ARG A 20 -8.46 -5.14 1.94
C ARG A 20 -8.92 -5.03 0.48
N SER A 21 -8.81 -3.86 -0.14
CA SER A 21 -9.33 -3.62 -1.50
C SER A 21 -8.31 -3.97 -2.60
N TYR A 22 -7.01 -3.96 -2.30
CA TYR A 22 -5.98 -4.23 -3.29
C TYR A 22 -6.10 -5.61 -3.98
N PRO A 23 -6.41 -6.72 -3.27
CA PRO A 23 -6.62 -8.03 -3.90
C PRO A 23 -7.72 -8.03 -4.96
N ASP A 24 -8.80 -7.27 -4.74
CA ASP A 24 -9.94 -7.21 -5.67
C ASP A 24 -9.63 -6.37 -6.92
N CYS A 25 -8.67 -5.44 -6.80
CA CYS A 25 -8.22 -4.61 -7.92
C CYS A 25 -7.43 -5.39 -8.99
N ARG A 26 -7.09 -6.66 -8.73
CA ARG A 26 -6.48 -7.54 -9.74
C ARG A 26 -7.39 -7.80 -10.95
N SER A 27 -8.70 -7.61 -10.78
CA SER A 27 -9.70 -7.87 -11.83
C SER A 27 -9.92 -6.70 -12.80
N VAL A 28 -9.32 -5.53 -12.53
CA VAL A 28 -9.51 -4.30 -13.32
C VAL A 28 -8.25 -3.93 -14.11
N SER A 29 -8.42 -3.16 -15.19
CA SER A 29 -7.33 -2.71 -16.09
C SER A 29 -6.47 -1.57 -15.53
N CYS A 30 -6.37 -1.47 -14.21
CA CYS A 30 -5.54 -0.48 -13.52
C CYS A 30 -4.57 -1.13 -12.54
N LEU A 31 -3.42 -0.47 -12.34
CA LEU A 31 -2.41 -0.86 -11.38
C LEU A 31 -2.33 0.23 -10.31
N PRO A 32 -2.91 0.00 -9.12
CA PRO A 32 -2.82 0.93 -8.02
C PRO A 32 -1.38 1.04 -7.50
N VAL A 33 -0.92 2.25 -7.25
CA VAL A 33 0.34 2.55 -6.56
C VAL A 33 0.02 3.40 -5.34
N VAL A 34 0.38 2.93 -4.16
CA VAL A 34 0.07 3.65 -2.92
C VAL A 34 1.10 4.74 -2.66
N THR A 35 0.65 5.91 -2.25
CA THR A 35 1.50 7.01 -1.78
C THR A 35 1.22 7.29 -0.31
N GLY A 36 2.26 7.22 0.52
CA GLY A 36 2.12 7.34 1.97
C GLY A 36 3.16 6.53 2.74
N SER A 37 2.83 6.14 3.97
CA SER A 37 3.74 5.37 4.82
C SER A 37 3.61 3.87 4.56
N ALA A 38 4.71 3.25 4.10
CA ALA A 38 4.78 1.80 4.01
C ALA A 38 4.84 1.15 5.41
N GLU A 39 5.46 1.83 6.39
CA GLU A 39 5.50 1.31 7.77
C GLU A 39 4.10 1.25 8.38
N ALA A 40 3.25 2.25 8.14
CA ALA A 40 1.83 2.20 8.54
C ALA A 40 1.09 1.03 7.88
N LEU A 41 1.26 0.82 6.57
CA LEU A 41 0.65 -0.33 5.90
C LEU A 41 1.13 -1.66 6.45
N ARG A 42 2.42 -1.81 6.76
CA ARG A 42 2.95 -3.03 7.39
C ARG A 42 2.37 -3.25 8.78
N TYR A 43 2.31 -2.19 9.59
CA TYR A 43 1.69 -2.25 10.92
C TYR A 43 0.26 -2.78 10.83
N TYR A 44 -0.58 -2.18 9.98
CA TYR A 44 -1.98 -2.60 9.84
C TYR A 44 -2.13 -3.96 9.17
N ARG A 45 -1.26 -4.31 8.21
CA ARG A 45 -1.20 -5.66 7.63
C ARG A 45 -0.97 -6.69 8.73
N ASP A 46 0.00 -6.46 9.61
CA ASP A 46 0.37 -7.38 10.69
C ASP A 46 -0.74 -7.43 11.75
N LEU A 47 -1.29 -6.27 12.13
CA LEU A 47 -2.40 -6.14 13.08
C LEU A 47 -3.63 -6.94 12.62
N TYR A 48 -3.98 -6.84 11.33
CA TYR A 48 -5.14 -7.52 10.75
C TYR A 48 -4.84 -8.90 10.16
N ARG A 49 -3.57 -9.34 10.21
CA ARG A 49 -3.10 -10.64 9.67
C ARG A 49 -3.50 -10.84 8.21
N ILE A 50 -3.31 -9.81 7.39
CA ILE A 50 -3.60 -9.85 5.96
C ILE A 50 -2.37 -10.39 5.22
N ASP A 51 -2.57 -11.43 4.42
CA ASP A 51 -1.51 -12.08 3.63
C ASP A 51 -1.24 -11.30 2.33
N ILE A 52 -0.52 -10.19 2.46
CA ILE A 52 -0.09 -9.36 1.33
C ILE A 52 1.24 -8.65 1.64
N GLU A 53 2.13 -8.60 0.67
CA GLU A 53 3.42 -7.93 0.82
C GLU A 53 3.36 -6.43 0.57
N ILE A 54 4.21 -5.68 1.28
CA ILE A 54 4.36 -4.23 1.12
C ILE A 54 5.71 -3.93 0.49
N ALA A 55 5.72 -3.62 -0.80
CA ALA A 55 6.92 -3.39 -1.58
C ALA A 55 7.15 -1.88 -1.78
N LYS A 56 8.26 -1.36 -1.24
CA LYS A 56 8.69 0.02 -1.50
C LYS A 56 9.19 0.12 -2.94
N VAL A 57 8.66 1.08 -3.69
CA VAL A 57 9.10 1.44 -5.05
C VAL A 57 9.52 2.90 -5.06
N LYS A 58 10.43 3.27 -5.98
CA LYS A 58 10.86 4.66 -6.16
C LYS A 58 9.99 5.38 -7.17
N GLU A 59 9.70 4.71 -8.27
CA GLU A 59 8.90 5.24 -9.38
C GLU A 59 7.64 4.38 -9.57
N PRO A 60 6.50 4.96 -9.96
CA PRO A 60 5.26 4.23 -10.19
C PRO A 60 5.40 3.04 -11.15
N GLU A 61 6.27 3.15 -12.15
CA GLU A 61 6.48 2.17 -13.21
C GLU A 61 7.07 0.85 -12.68
N GLU A 62 7.80 0.89 -11.57
CA GLU A 62 8.39 -0.29 -10.92
C GLU A 62 7.32 -1.26 -10.42
N ALA A 63 6.10 -0.78 -10.16
CA ALA A 63 4.95 -1.58 -9.76
C ALA A 63 4.64 -2.73 -10.75
N SER A 64 4.93 -2.52 -12.05
CA SER A 64 4.63 -3.50 -13.10
C SER A 64 5.48 -4.78 -13.02
N GLY A 65 6.63 -4.73 -12.34
CA GLY A 65 7.53 -5.87 -12.15
C GLY A 65 7.28 -6.65 -10.86
N LEU A 66 6.34 -6.22 -10.03
CA LEU A 66 6.06 -6.84 -8.75
C LEU A 66 5.12 -8.05 -8.87
N PRO A 67 5.18 -9.00 -7.92
CA PRO A 67 4.23 -10.08 -7.89
C PRO A 67 2.82 -9.57 -7.52
N PRO A 68 1.74 -10.27 -7.91
CA PRO A 68 0.36 -9.79 -7.72
C PRO A 68 -0.04 -9.56 -6.27
N ASP A 69 0.64 -10.19 -5.33
CA ASP A 69 0.50 -10.13 -3.87
C ASP A 69 1.43 -9.13 -3.21
N ALA A 70 2.01 -8.20 -3.98
CA ALA A 70 2.71 -7.04 -3.44
C ALA A 70 1.94 -5.76 -3.75
N ILE A 71 1.70 -4.94 -2.72
CA ILE A 71 1.26 -3.56 -2.85
C ILE A 71 2.50 -2.69 -3.10
N PRO A 72 2.64 -2.06 -4.28
CA PRO A 72 3.66 -1.05 -4.53
C PRO A 72 3.35 0.21 -3.72
N VAL A 73 4.34 0.68 -2.96
CA VAL A 73 4.24 1.89 -2.15
C VAL A 73 5.39 2.83 -2.47
N ILE A 74 5.07 4.05 -2.89
CA ILE A 74 6.01 5.16 -2.87
C ILE A 74 5.99 5.71 -1.45
N SER A 75 7.02 5.35 -0.67
CA SER A 75 7.14 5.76 0.73
C SER A 75 7.36 7.26 0.84
N THR A 76 6.34 7.96 1.32
CA THR A 76 6.36 9.40 1.60
C THR A 76 5.72 9.66 2.96
N GLY A 77 6.36 10.47 3.79
CA GLY A 77 5.82 10.81 5.12
C GLY A 77 5.77 9.61 6.06
N GLU A 78 6.89 8.90 6.21
CA GLU A 78 7.03 7.89 7.26
C GLU A 78 6.93 8.56 8.64
N PRO A 79 6.33 7.89 9.63
CA PRO A 79 6.28 8.41 10.99
C PRO A 79 7.68 8.48 11.61
N ASP A 80 7.92 9.50 12.44
CA ASP A 80 9.19 9.67 13.18
C ASP A 80 9.39 8.63 14.31
N GLY A 81 8.38 7.79 14.56
CA GLY A 81 8.37 6.78 15.62
C GLY A 81 7.47 5.59 15.26
N PRO A 82 7.32 4.61 16.17
CA PRO A 82 6.44 3.47 15.93
C PRO A 82 4.99 3.92 15.69
N VAL A 83 4.31 3.25 14.76
CA VAL A 83 2.87 3.40 14.56
C VAL A 83 2.21 2.75 15.77
N LEU A 84 1.64 3.57 16.67
CA LEU A 84 0.94 3.14 17.88
C LEU A 84 -0.57 3.09 17.62
#